data_AF-A0A6N2YLF4-F1
#
_entry.id   AF-A0A6N2YLF4-F1
#
_cell.length_a   1.000
_cell.length_b   1.000
_cell.length_c   1.000
_cell.angle_alpha   90.00
_cell.angle_beta   90.00
_cell.angle_gamma   90.00
#
_symmetry.space_group_name_H-M   'P 1'
#
loop_
_entity.id
_entity.type
_entity.pdbx_description
1 polymer ?
#
loop_
_entity_poly.entity_id
_entity_poly.type
_entity_poly.pdbx_seq_one_letter_code
_entity_poly.pdbx_strand_id
1 'polypeptide(L)'
;MIVHQVYALIDSNETVQNIMVCDNYEEANRIARAVYGDNAFAVDCLQYPCSIGSVYHNGRFWRLEEDGTKTEIDYVPTPEQQVQSLHAENDELTLVVADMIGGAV
;
A
#
# COMPACT_ATOMS: atom_id res chain seq x y z
N MET A 1 4.30 3.35 20.31
CA MET A 1 4.57 1.92 20.04
C MET A 1 4.84 1.82 18.55
N ILE A 2 6.08 1.62 18.13
CA ILE A 2 6.35 1.31 16.72
C ILE A 2 6.20 -0.19 16.62
N VAL A 3 5.08 -0.62 16.04
CA VAL A 3 4.88 -2.02 15.65
C VAL A 3 5.74 -2.22 14.42
N HIS A 4 6.46 -3.34 14.34
CA HIS A 4 7.26 -3.66 13.17
C HIS A 4 6.44 -3.46 11.88
N GLN A 5 7.09 -2.98 10.83
CA GLN A 5 6.48 -2.73 9.53
C GLN A 5 7.03 -3.70 8.50
N VAL A 6 6.24 -3.95 7.46
CA VAL A 6 6.61 -4.85 6.36
C VAL A 6 7.08 -4.01 5.19
N TYR A 7 8.29 -4.31 4.72
CA TYR A 7 8.93 -3.61 3.61
C TYR A 7 9.24 -4.57 2.47
N ALA A 8 8.93 -4.15 1.25
CA ALA A 8 9.42 -4.75 0.02
C ALA A 8 10.82 -4.18 -0.30
N LEU A 9 11.78 -5.05 -0.58
CA LEU A 9 13.11 -4.68 -1.04
C LEU A 9 13.13 -4.75 -2.56
N ILE A 10 13.39 -3.62 -3.21
CA ILE A 10 13.31 -3.44 -4.65
C ILE A 10 14.72 -3.20 -5.20
N ASP A 11 15.08 -3.92 -6.25
CA ASP A 11 16.37 -3.77 -6.92
C ASP A 11 16.39 -2.61 -7.94
N SER A 12 17.54 -2.42 -8.59
CA SER A 12 17.68 -1.39 -9.63
C SER A 12 16.84 -1.62 -10.89
N ASN A 13 16.24 -2.81 -11.04
CA ASN A 13 15.33 -3.14 -12.13
C ASN A 13 13.86 -3.01 -11.70
N GLU A 14 13.60 -2.29 -10.62
CA GLU A 14 12.25 -2.07 -10.09
C GLU A 14 11.54 -3.38 -9.69
N THR A 15 12.28 -4.47 -9.47
CA THR A 15 11.69 -5.77 -9.12
C THR A 15 11.76 -5.99 -7.62
N VAL A 16 10.65 -6.43 -7.03
CA VAL A 16 10.57 -6.83 -5.62
C VAL A 16 11.33 -8.14 -5.45
N GLN A 17 12.49 -8.09 -4.81
CA GLN A 17 13.34 -9.25 -4.60
C GLN A 17 13.06 -9.95 -3.27
N ASN A 18 12.56 -9.22 -2.28
CA ASN A 18 12.23 -9.78 -0.97
C ASN A 18 11.19 -8.93 -0.25
N ILE A 19 10.54 -9.53 0.74
CA ILE A 19 9.59 -8.87 1.65
C ILE A 19 10.01 -9.23 3.07
N MET A 20 10.26 -8.22 3.91
CA MET A 20 10.75 -8.44 5.26
C MET A 20 10.13 -7.50 6.28
N VAL A 21 10.14 -7.96 7.53
CA VAL A 21 9.71 -7.17 8.68
C VAL A 21 10.92 -6.40 9.23
N CYS A 22 10.77 -5.08 9.39
CA CYS A 22 11.79 -4.20 9.97
C CYS A 22 11.18 -3.25 11.00
N ASP A 23 12.04 -2.73 11.88
CA ASP A 23 11.66 -1.73 12.88
C ASP A 23 11.38 -0.34 12.27
N ASN A 24 12.05 -0.01 11.16
CA ASN A 24 11.91 1.26 10.46
C ASN A 24 12.45 1.18 9.02
N TYR A 25 12.18 2.24 8.26
CA TYR A 25 12.57 2.39 6.87
C TYR A 25 14.09 2.44 6.68
N GLU A 26 14.85 3.12 7.55
CA GLU A 26 16.29 3.30 7.38
C GLU A 26 17.03 1.95 7.40
N GLU A 27 16.63 1.06 8.32
CA GLU A 27 17.18 -0.30 8.40
C GLU A 27 16.79 -1.14 7.18
N ALA A 28 15.52 -1.13 6.78
CA ALA A 28 15.07 -1.83 5.58
C ALA A 28 15.83 -1.36 4.33
N ASN A 29 16.00 -0.05 4.17
CA ASN A 29 16.67 0.56 3.02
C ASN A 29 18.18 0.30 3.02
N ARG A 30 18.81 0.26 4.20
CA ARG A 30 20.22 -0.15 4.35
C ARG A 30 20.42 -1.60 3.91
N ILE A 31 19.52 -2.50 4.33
CA ILE A 31 19.55 -3.92 3.94
C ILE A 31 19.30 -4.08 2.44
N ALA A 32 18.32 -3.37 1.87
CA ALA A 32 18.07 -3.38 0.42
C ALA A 32 19.36 -3.09 -0.36
N ARG A 33 20.05 -1.99 0.00
CA ARG A 33 21.29 -1.57 -0.66
C ARG A 33 22.44 -2.54 -0.46
N ALA A 34 22.58 -3.09 0.75
CA ALA A 34 23.63 -4.05 1.06
C ALA A 34 23.48 -5.38 0.29
N VAL A 35 22.24 -5.82 0.03
CA VAL A 35 21.96 -7.12 -0.59
C VAL A 35 21.80 -7.01 -2.11
N TYR A 36 21.09 -5.98 -2.60
CA TYR A 36 20.68 -5.84 -4.00
C TYR A 36 21.41 -4.71 -4.75
N GLY A 37 22.37 -4.03 -4.10
CA GLY A 37 23.23 -3.02 -4.70
C GLY A 37 22.83 -1.59 -4.35
N ASP A 38 23.73 -0.62 -4.59
CA ASP A 38 23.62 0.75 -4.08
C ASP A 38 22.36 1.51 -4.52
N ASN A 39 21.75 1.12 -5.66
CA ASN A 39 20.53 1.71 -6.20
C ASN A 39 19.25 1.00 -5.76
N ALA A 40 19.36 -0.09 -5.00
CA ALA A 40 18.21 -0.77 -4.42
C ALA A 40 17.60 0.08 -3.30
N PHE A 41 16.32 -0.13 -3.01
CA PHE A 41 15.62 0.63 -1.99
C PHE A 41 14.49 -0.19 -1.34
N ALA A 42 14.03 0.25 -0.19
CA ALA A 42 12.89 -0.35 0.51
C ALA A 42 11.63 0.49 0.34
N VAL A 43 10.46 -0.16 0.32
CA VAL A 43 9.15 0.51 0.29
C VAL A 43 8.21 -0.20 1.27
N ASP A 44 7.46 0.55 2.07
CA ASP A 44 6.41 -0.01 2.92
C ASP A 44 5.34 -0.65 2.05
N CYS A 45 5.08 -1.93 2.30
CA CYS A 45 4.11 -2.72 1.56
C CYS A 45 3.07 -3.39 2.47
N LEU A 46 2.90 -2.94 3.71
CA LEU A 46 1.99 -3.59 4.67
C LEU A 46 0.56 -3.69 4.10
N GLN A 47 0.12 -2.63 3.41
CA GLN A 47 -1.20 -2.53 2.80
C GLN A 47 -1.23 -2.87 1.31
N TYR A 48 -0.16 -3.43 0.77
CA TYR A 48 -0.08 -3.84 -0.63
C TYR A 48 0.23 -5.35 -0.70
N PRO A 49 -0.68 -6.18 -1.25
CA PRO A 49 -0.44 -7.62 -1.40
C PRO A 49 0.52 -7.91 -2.57
N CYS A 50 1.71 -7.31 -2.53
CA CYS A 50 2.81 -7.60 -3.45
C CYS A 50 3.53 -8.88 -3.05
N SER A 51 4.16 -9.51 -4.03
CA SER A 51 4.95 -10.74 -3.87
C SER A 51 6.34 -10.55 -4.47
N ILE A 52 7.28 -11.43 -4.12
CA ILE A 52 8.58 -11.52 -4.81
C ILE A 52 8.33 -11.71 -6.31
N GLY A 53 9.04 -10.95 -7.14
CA GLY A 53 8.84 -10.87 -8.59
C GLY A 53 7.80 -9.83 -9.05
N SER A 54 7.08 -9.18 -8.12
CA SER A 54 6.25 -8.02 -8.47
C SER A 54 7.14 -6.85 -8.90
N VAL A 55 6.60 -5.95 -9.71
CA VAL A 55 7.30 -4.75 -10.16
C VAL A 55 6.80 -3.53 -9.40
N TYR A 56 7.73 -2.68 -8.97
CA TYR A 56 7.44 -1.40 -8.35
C TYR A 56 7.80 -0.26 -9.29
N HIS A 57 6.81 0.32 -9.94
CA HIS A 57 7.01 1.36 -10.95
C HIS A 57 6.07 2.55 -10.69
N ASN A 58 6.58 3.78 -10.83
CA ASN A 58 5.86 5.03 -10.58
C ASN A 58 5.17 5.10 -9.20
N GLY A 59 5.80 4.53 -8.16
CA GLY A 59 5.26 4.57 -6.81
C GLY A 59 4.16 3.53 -6.52
N ARG A 60 3.89 2.61 -7.46
CA ARG A 60 2.85 1.59 -7.37
C ARG A 60 3.42 0.19 -7.55
N PHE A 61 2.76 -0.79 -6.94
CA PHE A 61 3.06 -2.21 -7.10
C PHE A 61 2.25 -2.80 -8.25
N TRP A 62 2.88 -3.66 -9.04
CA TRP A 62 2.30 -4.33 -10.18
C TRP A 62 2.63 -5.83 -10.11
N ARG A 63 1.61 -6.66 -10.28
CA ARG A 63 1.79 -8.10 -10.46
C ARG A 63 2.11 -8.37 -11.93
N LEU A 64 3.18 -9.14 -12.18
CA LEU A 64 3.36 -9.76 -13.50
C LEU A 64 2.60 -11.08 -13.51
N GLU A 65 1.69 -11.20 -14.47
CA GLU A 65 1.03 -12.46 -14.79
C GLU A 65 1.91 -13.31 -15.71
N GLU A 66 1.59 -14.61 -15.84
CA GLU A 66 2.37 -15.55 -16.67
C GLU A 66 2.40 -15.19 -18.16
N ASP A 67 1.40 -14.45 -18.63
CA ASP A 67 1.28 -13.95 -20.01
C ASP A 67 2.10 -12.68 -20.27
N GLY A 68 2.76 -12.14 -19.25
CA GLY A 68 3.53 -10.89 -19.30
C GLY A 68 2.69 -9.62 -19.08
N THR A 69 1.38 -9.75 -18.82
CA THR A 69 0.51 -8.63 -18.48
C THR A 69 0.84 -8.11 -17.08
N LYS A 70 0.77 -6.78 -16.91
CA LYS A 70 0.95 -6.12 -15.61
C LYS A 70 -0.40 -5.68 -15.05
N THR A 71 -0.75 -6.17 -13.87
CA THR A 71 -1.96 -5.76 -13.14
C THR A 71 -1.56 -4.94 -11.93
N GLU A 72 -2.13 -3.74 -11.77
CA GLU A 72 -1.85 -2.91 -10.59
C GLU A 72 -2.34 -3.61 -9.32
N ILE A 73 -1.55 -3.53 -8.25
CA ILE A 73 -1.90 -4.08 -6.95
C ILE A 73 -2.58 -2.98 -6.13
N ASP A 74 -3.86 -3.18 -5.85
CA ASP A 74 -4.66 -2.24 -5.07
C ASP A 74 -4.20 -2.14 -3.62
N TYR A 75 -4.33 -0.92 -3.09
CA TYR A 75 -4.15 -0.65 -1.67
C TYR A 75 -5.29 -1.26 -0.86
N VAL A 76 -4.96 -2.04 0.16
CA VAL A 76 -5.92 -2.62 1.10
C VAL A 76 -6.03 -1.70 2.32
N PRO A 77 -7.15 -0.98 2.52
CA PRO A 77 -7.29 -0.08 3.67
C PRO A 77 -7.31 -0.83 5.00
N THR A 78 -6.81 -0.19 6.05
CA THR A 78 -6.88 -0.74 7.41
C THR A 78 -8.33 -0.73 7.91
N PRO A 79 -8.68 -1.55 8.92
CA PRO A 79 -10.00 -1.49 9.54
C PRO A 79 -10.36 -0.09 10.05
N GLU A 80 -9.41 0.64 10.63
CA GLU A 80 -9.62 2.01 11.12
C GLU A 80 -9.90 2.98 9.97
N GLN A 81 -9.19 2.85 8.84
CA GLN A 81 -9.45 3.64 7.63
C GLN A 81 -10.83 3.33 7.05
N GLN A 82 -11.24 2.05 7.04
CA GLN A 82 -12.57 1.65 6.61
C GLN A 82 -13.67 2.22 7.52
N VAL A 83 -13.49 2.14 8.85
CA VAL A 83 -14.42 2.72 9.83
C VAL A 83 -14.54 4.23 9.63
N GLN A 84 -13.42 4.93 9.39
CA GLN A 84 -13.44 6.36 9.11
C GLN A 84 -14.21 6.69 7.83
N SER A 85 -14.02 5.92 6.75
CA SER A 85 -14.79 6.07 5.50
C SER A 85 -16.29 5.88 5.75
N LEU A 86 -16.65 4.80 6.46
CA LEU A 86 -18.04 4.49 6.79
C LEU A 86 -18.71 5.56 7.65
N HIS A 87 -17.98 6.18 8.59
CA HIS A 87 -18.50 7.31 9.35
C HIS A 87 -18.77 8.52 8.47
N ALA A 88 -17.83 8.87 7.59
CA ALA A 88 -18.00 10.00 6.66
C ALA A 88 -19.20 9.78 5.71
N GLU A 89 -19.35 8.57 5.18
CA GLU A 89 -20.48 8.19 4.31
C GLU A 89 -21.82 8.26 5.05
N ASN A 90 -21.88 7.80 6.31
CA ASN A 90 -23.10 7.91 7.12
C ASN A 90 -23.45 9.36 7.47
N ASP A 91 -22.46 10.21 7.74
CA ASP A 91 -22.68 11.63 8.02
C ASP A 91 -23.24 12.35 6.79
N GLU A 92 -22.68 12.07 5.60
CA GLU A 92 -23.18 12.58 4.33
C GLU A 92 -24.61 12.10 4.05
N LEU A 93 -24.87 10.80 4.19
CA LEU A 93 -26.21 10.23 4.03
C LEU A 93 -27.21 10.86 5.01
N THR A 94 -26.81 11.09 6.26
CA THR A 94 -27.66 11.74 7.27
C THR A 94 -28.03 13.16 6.86
N LEU A 95 -27.07 13.92 6.31
CA LEU A 95 -27.31 15.26 5.81
C LEU A 95 -28.27 15.27 4.61
N VAL A 96 -28.06 14.37 3.63
CA VAL A 96 -28.92 14.24 2.44
C VAL A 96 -30.32 13.82 2.84
N VAL A 97 -30.46 12.87 3.77
CA VAL A 97 -31.77 12.49 4.31
C VAL A 97 -32.41 13.70 4.98
N ALA A 98 -31.72 14.41 5.88
CA ALA A 98 -32.26 15.59 6.56
C ALA A 98 -32.79 16.66 5.58
N ASP A 99 -32.10 16.89 4.46
CA ASP A 99 -32.54 17.82 3.41
C ASP A 99 -33.80 17.31 2.69
N MET A 100 -33.87 16.01 2.38
CA MET A 100 -35.02 15.39 1.72
C MET A 100 -36.29 15.37 2.61
N ILE A 101 -36.16 15.17 3.93
CA ILE A 101 -37.30 15.25 4.87
C ILE A 101 -37.60 16.68 5.34
N GLY A 102 -36.61 17.57 5.36
CA GLY A 102 -36.75 18.97 5.77
C GLY A 102 -37.30 19.90 4.68
N GLY A 103 -37.22 19.50 3.41
CA GLY A 103 -37.70 20.26 2.24
C GLY A 103 -39.22 20.30 2.05
N ALA A 104 -40.03 19.76 2.96
CA ALA A 104 -41.48 19.92 2.95
C ALA A 104 -41.90 21.24 3.62
N VAL A 105 -41.74 22.36 2.89
CA VAL A 105 -42.48 23.62 3.12
C VAL A 105 -43.48 23.86 2.01
#